data_AF-A0A9D6XSB2-F1
#
_entry.id   AF-A0A9D6XSB2-F1
#
_cell.length_a   1.000
_cell.length_b   1.000
_cell.length_c   1.000
_cell.angle_alpha   90.00
_cell.angle_beta   90.00
_cell.angle_gamma   90.00
#
_symmetry.space_group_name_H-M   'P 1'
#
loop_
_entity.id
_entity.type
_entity.pdbx_description
1 polymer ?
#
loop_
_entity_poly.entity_id
_entity_poly.type
_entity_poly.pdbx_seq_one_letter_code
_entity_poly.pdbx_strand_id
1 'polypeptide(L)'
;MREHTDHHDAELLLRLYDLRREDRLREAREWFMKEMKMESAQDFAARVPRGSREHASYLMVTSYWEMAASLVTRGLINEDLFFENTGELWVVWQKFKHLAPST
;
A
#
# COMPACT_ATOMS: atom_id res chain seq x y z
N MET A 1 5.28 21.45 -0.12
CA MET A 1 4.43 20.56 -0.94
C MET A 1 3.79 21.39 -2.03
N ARG A 2 3.56 20.88 -3.25
CA ARG A 2 2.93 21.68 -4.33
C ARG A 2 1.49 22.02 -3.94
N GLU A 3 1.15 23.31 -3.91
CA GLU A 3 -0.19 23.81 -3.57
C GLU A 3 -1.22 23.58 -4.69
N HIS A 4 -0.79 23.56 -5.96
CA HIS A 4 -1.69 23.39 -7.10
C HIS A 4 -1.52 22.02 -7.74
N THR A 5 -2.65 21.32 -7.89
CA THR A 5 -2.78 20.11 -8.70
C THR A 5 -2.76 20.46 -10.18
N ASP A 6 -2.20 19.57 -11.00
CA ASP A 6 -2.23 19.69 -12.45
C ASP A 6 -2.62 18.37 -13.14
N HIS A 7 -2.68 18.39 -14.48
CA HIS A 7 -3.01 17.21 -15.27
C HIS A 7 -2.01 16.05 -15.08
N HIS A 8 -0.76 16.34 -14.70
CA HIS A 8 0.24 15.31 -14.47
C HIS A 8 -0.04 14.54 -13.19
N ASP A 9 -0.46 15.21 -12.11
CA ASP A 9 -0.89 14.54 -10.88
C ASP A 9 -2.03 13.55 -11.15
N ALA A 10 -3.04 13.99 -11.92
CA ALA A 10 -4.17 13.15 -12.30
C ALA A 10 -3.72 11.93 -13.14
N GLU A 11 -2.80 12.13 -14.09
CA GLU A 11 -2.24 11.05 -14.91
C GLU A 11 -1.49 10.03 -14.06
N LEU A 12 -0.65 10.48 -13.11
CA LEU A 12 0.07 9.59 -12.20
C LEU A 12 -0.89 8.79 -11.33
N LEU A 13 -1.98 9.40 -10.83
CA LEU A 13 -2.99 8.69 -10.05
C LEU A 13 -3.72 7.62 -10.87
N LEU A 14 -4.09 7.93 -12.12
CA LEU A 14 -4.71 6.96 -13.02
C LEU A 14 -3.74 5.80 -13.33
N ARG A 15 -2.45 6.08 -13.52
CA ARG A 15 -1.42 5.04 -13.70
C ARG A 15 -1.26 4.17 -12.47
N LEU A 16 -1.22 4.76 -11.27
CA LEU A 16 -1.19 3.99 -10.01
C LEU A 16 -2.45 3.11 -9.89
N TYR A 17 -3.63 3.66 -10.19
CA TYR A 17 -4.87 2.89 -10.21
C TYR A 17 -4.80 1.71 -11.18
N ASP A 18 -4.30 1.92 -12.40
CA ASP A 18 -4.14 0.86 -13.40
C ASP A 18 -3.19 -0.25 -12.94
N LEU A 19 -2.04 0.10 -12.36
CA LEU A 19 -1.10 -0.87 -11.79
C LEU A 19 -1.75 -1.67 -10.64
N ARG A 20 -2.55 -1.01 -9.80
CA ARG A 20 -3.27 -1.65 -8.68
C ARG A 20 -4.35 -2.66 -9.11
N ARG A 21 -4.71 -2.64 -10.40
CA ARG A 21 -5.67 -3.57 -11.02
C ARG A 21 -5.02 -4.78 -11.69
N GLU A 22 -3.70 -4.92 -11.65
CA GLU A 22 -3.07 -6.17 -12.07
C GLU A 22 -3.65 -7.35 -11.25
N ASP A 23 -3.93 -8.48 -11.90
CA ASP A 23 -4.74 -9.56 -11.33
C ASP A 23 -4.09 -10.17 -10.08
N ARG A 24 -2.78 -10.42 -10.12
CA ARG A 24 -2.06 -10.96 -8.97
C ARG A 24 -2.04 -9.99 -7.80
N LEU A 25 -1.88 -8.69 -8.04
CA LEU A 25 -1.95 -7.65 -7.02
C LEU A 25 -3.37 -7.49 -6.47
N ARG A 26 -4.41 -7.64 -7.29
CA ARG A 26 -5.80 -7.65 -6.82
C ARG A 26 -6.05 -8.80 -5.84
N GLU A 27 -5.63 -10.01 -6.18
CA GLU A 27 -5.69 -11.16 -5.28
C GLU A 27 -4.92 -10.93 -3.97
N ALA A 28 -3.72 -10.33 -4.07
CA ALA A 28 -2.91 -10.01 -2.91
C ALA A 28 -3.60 -9.00 -1.99
N ARG A 29 -4.22 -7.96 -2.54
CA ARG A 29 -4.99 -6.95 -1.80
C ARG A 29 -6.21 -7.57 -1.12
N GLU A 30 -6.95 -8.44 -1.80
CA GLU A 30 -8.08 -9.14 -1.21
C GLU A 30 -7.66 -10.01 -0.01
N TRP A 31 -6.58 -10.78 -0.17
CA TRP A 31 -5.99 -11.56 0.91
C TRP A 31 -5.57 -10.64 2.06
N PHE A 32 -4.85 -9.54 1.77
CA PHE A 32 -4.36 -8.61 2.78
C PHE A 32 -5.53 -8.04 3.61
N MET A 33 -6.62 -7.64 2.96
CA MET A 33 -7.77 -7.07 3.66
C MET A 33 -8.49 -8.08 4.57
N LYS A 34 -8.61 -9.33 4.10
CA LYS A 34 -9.31 -10.41 4.83
C LYS A 34 -8.46 -10.99 5.97
N GLU A 35 -7.20 -11.26 5.70
CA GLU A 35 -6.35 -12.14 6.53
C GLU A 35 -5.37 -11.38 7.44
N MET A 36 -4.94 -10.16 7.09
CA MET A 36 -4.07 -9.35 7.95
C MET A 36 -4.86 -8.81 9.16
N LYS A 37 -4.97 -9.66 10.18
CA LYS A 37 -5.50 -9.39 11.53
C LYS A 37 -4.46 -9.71 12.61
N MET A 38 -3.19 -9.80 12.23
CA MET A 38 -2.14 -10.27 13.12
C MET A 38 -1.84 -9.19 14.16
N GLU A 39 -1.61 -9.61 15.39
CA GLU A 39 -1.45 -8.70 16.54
C GLU A 39 0.02 -8.52 16.94
N SER A 40 0.90 -9.39 16.42
CA SER A 40 2.33 -9.37 16.72
C SER A 40 3.19 -9.88 15.56
N ALA A 41 4.47 -9.50 15.58
CA ALA A 41 5.46 -10.00 14.61
C ALA A 41 5.67 -11.52 14.70
N GLN A 42 5.45 -12.13 15.87
CA GLN A 42 5.56 -13.57 16.05
C GLN A 42 4.38 -14.31 15.40
N ASP A 43 3.16 -13.80 15.57
CA ASP A 43 1.97 -14.33 14.86
C ASP A 43 2.11 -14.15 13.34
N PHE A 44 2.67 -13.02 12.92
CA PHE A 44 3.04 -12.77 11.52
C PHE A 44 3.96 -13.84 10.95
N ALA A 45 5.09 -14.10 11.61
CA ALA A 45 6.05 -15.09 11.13
C ALA A 45 5.47 -16.52 11.08
N ALA A 46 4.55 -16.86 11.98
CA ALA A 46 3.90 -18.17 12.02
C ALA A 46 2.84 -18.35 10.92
N ARG A 47 2.01 -17.33 10.69
CA ARG A 47 0.88 -17.39 9.74
C ARG A 47 1.27 -17.01 8.31
N VAL A 48 2.36 -16.27 8.14
CA VAL A 48 2.89 -15.81 6.85
C VAL A 48 4.35 -16.25 6.72
N PRO A 49 4.61 -17.57 6.57
CA PRO A 49 5.97 -18.08 6.46
C PRO A 49 6.69 -17.52 5.23
N ARG A 50 7.99 -17.22 5.37
CA ARG A 50 8.80 -16.75 4.24
C ARG A 50 8.73 -17.73 3.06
N GLY A 51 8.48 -17.19 1.88
CA GLY A 51 8.35 -17.97 0.64
C GLY A 51 6.94 -18.52 0.37
N SER A 52 5.98 -18.38 1.30
CA SER A 52 4.60 -18.74 1.05
C SER A 52 3.90 -17.76 0.09
N ARG A 53 2.74 -18.14 -0.44
CA ARG A 53 1.92 -17.29 -1.31
C ARG A 53 1.41 -16.06 -0.56
N GLU A 54 1.08 -16.21 0.71
CA GLU A 54 0.69 -15.17 1.65
C GLU A 54 1.83 -14.17 1.85
N HIS A 55 3.04 -14.66 2.03
CA HIS A 55 4.23 -13.81 2.16
C HIS A 55 4.49 -13.00 0.88
N ALA A 56 4.32 -13.62 -0.28
CA ALA A 56 4.38 -12.91 -1.56
C ALA A 56 3.26 -11.85 -1.67
N SER A 57 2.03 -12.19 -1.28
CA SER A 57 0.90 -11.24 -1.28
C SER A 57 1.15 -10.05 -0.34
N TYR A 58 1.67 -10.32 0.86
CA TYR A 58 2.07 -9.29 1.82
C TYR A 58 3.08 -8.33 1.18
N LEU A 59 4.18 -8.85 0.62
CA LEU A 59 5.22 -8.04 0.00
C LEU A 59 4.68 -7.22 -1.17
N MET A 60 3.86 -7.81 -2.04
CA MET A 60 3.28 -7.08 -3.18
C MET A 60 2.44 -5.88 -2.76
N VAL A 61 1.61 -6.04 -1.72
CA VAL A 61 0.75 -4.96 -1.23
C VAL A 61 1.58 -3.87 -0.55
N THR A 62 2.50 -4.24 0.34
CA THR A 62 3.29 -3.25 1.08
C THR A 62 4.27 -2.53 0.17
N SER A 63 4.97 -3.22 -0.73
CA SER A 63 5.92 -2.58 -1.65
C SER A 63 5.23 -1.65 -2.66
N TYR A 64 4.04 -2.00 -3.14
CA TYR A 64 3.25 -1.13 -4.01
C TYR A 64 2.90 0.19 -3.31
N TRP A 65 2.41 0.09 -2.07
CA TRP A 65 2.01 1.27 -1.29
C TRP A 65 3.21 2.07 -0.78
N GLU A 66 4.32 1.43 -0.46
CA GLU A 66 5.59 2.09 -0.13
C GLU A 66 6.09 2.93 -1.32
N MET A 67 6.10 2.37 -2.52
CA MET A 67 6.45 3.10 -3.74
C MET A 67 5.51 4.30 -3.95
N ALA A 68 4.19 4.09 -3.90
CA ALA A 68 3.22 5.18 -4.08
C ALA A 68 3.40 6.29 -3.04
N ALA A 69 3.57 5.94 -1.76
CA ALA A 69 3.83 6.89 -0.68
C ALA A 69 5.16 7.64 -0.88
N SER A 70 6.18 6.99 -1.42
CA SER A 70 7.46 7.65 -1.72
C SER A 70 7.33 8.74 -2.79
N LEU A 71 6.42 8.60 -3.75
CA LEU A 71 6.15 9.62 -4.78
C LEU A 71 5.49 10.85 -4.16
N VAL A 72 4.50 10.63 -3.29
CA VAL A 72 3.77 11.70 -2.58
C VAL A 72 4.69 12.45 -1.62
N THR A 73 5.45 11.73 -0.78
CA THR A 73 6.36 12.34 0.20
C THR A 73 7.52 13.12 -0.44
N ARG A 74 7.89 12.79 -1.69
CA ARG A 74 8.85 13.55 -2.50
C ARG A 74 8.21 14.73 -3.26
N GLY A 75 6.91 14.95 -3.11
CA GLY A 75 6.17 16.03 -3.77
C GLY A 75 5.97 15.83 -5.28
N LEU A 76 6.06 14.58 -5.76
CA LEU A 76 5.84 14.25 -7.18
C LEU A 76 4.34 14.09 -7.51
N ILE A 77 3.53 13.80 -6.50
CA ILE A 77 2.07 13.77 -6.59
C ILE A 77 1.55 14.66 -5.46
N ASN A 78 0.61 15.57 -5.76
CA ASN A 78 -0.08 16.35 -4.74
C ASN A 78 -0.75 15.44 -3.69
N GLU A 79 -0.48 15.72 -2.42
CA GLU A 79 -0.87 14.87 -1.29
C GLU A 79 -2.39 14.83 -1.07
N ASP A 80 -3.06 15.99 -1.12
CA ASP A 80 -4.51 16.08 -0.91
C ASP A 80 -5.24 15.25 -1.98
N LEU A 81 -4.88 15.47 -3.25
CA LEU A 81 -5.47 14.73 -4.37
C LEU A 81 -5.21 13.21 -4.25
N PHE A 82 -4.02 12.83 -3.78
CA PHE A 82 -3.69 11.43 -3.56
C PHE A 82 -4.58 10.82 -2.48
N PHE A 83 -4.68 11.42 -1.29
CA PHE A 83 -5.45 10.87 -0.17
C PHE A 83 -6.97 10.88 -0.41
N GLU A 84 -7.50 11.84 -1.17
CA GLU A 84 -8.91 11.84 -1.61
C GLU A 84 -9.26 10.59 -2.44
N ASN A 85 -8.30 10.03 -3.19
CA ASN A 85 -8.52 8.94 -4.14
C ASN A 85 -7.96 7.58 -3.70
N THR A 86 -7.16 7.53 -2.63
CA THR A 86 -6.41 6.32 -2.22
C THR A 86 -6.63 5.93 -0.75
N GLY A 87 -7.88 5.93 -0.28
CA GLY A 87 -8.23 5.53 1.09
C GLY A 87 -7.77 4.13 1.50
N GLU A 88 -7.46 3.24 0.55
CA GLU A 88 -6.90 1.93 0.86
C GLU A 88 -5.51 1.98 1.49
N LEU A 89 -4.65 2.94 1.10
CA LEU A 89 -3.31 3.10 1.70
C LEU A 89 -3.45 3.23 3.22
N TRP A 90 -4.41 4.02 3.67
CA TRP A 90 -4.70 4.21 5.08
C TRP A 90 -5.07 2.90 5.77
N VAL A 91 -5.93 2.09 5.17
CA VAL A 91 -6.33 0.78 5.73
C VAL A 91 -5.14 -0.17 5.82
N VAL A 92 -4.29 -0.20 4.78
CA VAL A 92 -3.05 -0.99 4.77
C VAL A 92 -2.12 -0.53 5.90
N TRP A 93 -1.92 0.78 6.04
CA TRP A 93 -1.11 1.35 7.11
C TRP A 93 -1.65 1.00 8.49
N GLN A 94 -2.96 1.13 8.74
CA GLN A 94 -3.56 0.78 10.03
C GLN A 94 -3.33 -0.69 10.41
N LYS A 95 -3.37 -1.59 9.43
CA LYS A 95 -3.11 -3.03 9.62
C LYS A 95 -1.63 -3.35 9.81
N PHE A 96 -0.72 -2.53 9.28
CA PHE A 96 0.72 -2.79 9.34
C PHE A 96 1.46 -2.04 10.46
N LYS A 97 0.99 -0.86 10.87
CA LYS A 97 1.73 0.09 11.74
C LYS A 97 2.26 -0.50 13.05
N HIS A 98 1.63 -1.53 13.60
CA HIS A 98 2.05 -2.17 14.84
C HIS A 98 3.23 -3.15 14.65
N LEU A 99 3.52 -3.51 13.39
CA LEU A 99 4.69 -4.30 12.98
C LEU A 99 5.86 -3.43 12.53
N ALA A 100 5.60 -2.14 12.24
CA ALA A 100 6.63 -1.21 11.83
C ALA A 100 7.61 -0.95 12.99
N PRO A 101 8.91 -0.75 12.71
CA PRO A 101 9.88 -0.36 13.73
C PRO A 101 9.40 0.91 14.44
N SER A 102 9.45 0.91 15.78
CA SER A 102 9.24 2.14 16.56
C SER A 102 10.36 3.10 16.18
N THR A 103 10.01 4.14 15.42
CA THR A 103 10.96 5.19 15.01
C THR A 103 10.85 6.36 15.97
#